data_AF-A0A101CTW9-F1
#
_entry.id   AF-A0A101CTW9-F1
#
_cell.length_a   1.000
_cell.length_b   1.000
_cell.length_c   1.000
_cell.angle_alpha   90.00
_cell.angle_beta   90.00
_cell.angle_gamma   90.00
#
_symmetry.space_group_name_H-M   'P 1'
#
loop_
_entity.id
_entity.type
_entity.pdbx_description
1 polymer ?
#
loop_
_entity_poly.entity_id
_entity_poly.type
_entity_poly.pdbx_seq_one_letter_code
_entity_poly.pdbx_strand_id
1 'polypeptide(L)'
;MLINKEEIINKIAQDKIEFNYGLKLLLENEYNFEELFTTLRNYIINSIPNKTDYNSEAYQNALSTIPLKPTSTPIVILKTYPTKIALNKLFELPKSENVKTITSLLWIFKQQIQKEEIQNVKMVVDIFGMK
;
A
#
# COMPACT_ATOMS: atom_id res chain seq x y z
N MET A 1 -20.45 10.52 12.91
CA MET A 1 -19.84 9.17 13.00
C MET A 1 -18.38 9.34 12.68
N LEU A 2 -17.46 9.09 13.63
CA LEU A 2 -16.03 9.14 13.35
C LEU A 2 -15.71 7.94 12.45
N ILE A 3 -15.30 8.20 11.21
CA ILE A 3 -14.93 7.14 10.29
C ILE A 3 -13.57 6.60 10.73
N ASN A 4 -13.49 5.30 11.02
CA ASN A 4 -12.24 4.66 11.39
C ASN A 4 -11.34 4.53 10.14
N LYS A 5 -10.18 5.20 10.15
CA LYS A 5 -9.24 5.19 9.03
C LYS A 5 -8.73 3.78 8.72
N GLU A 6 -8.49 2.95 9.74
CA GLU A 6 -8.06 1.56 9.54
C GLU A 6 -9.13 0.75 8.81
N GLU A 7 -10.39 0.97 9.13
CA GLU A 7 -11.52 0.32 8.45
C GLU A 7 -11.57 0.72 6.97
N ILE A 8 -11.35 2.01 6.66
CA ILE A 8 -11.27 2.47 5.27
C ILE A 8 -10.10 1.79 4.54
N ILE A 9 -8.89 1.81 5.13
CA ILE A 9 -7.69 1.19 4.55
C ILE A 9 -7.95 -0.29 4.22
N ASN A 10 -8.53 -1.03 5.17
CA ASN A 10 -8.84 -2.44 4.99
C ASN A 10 -9.89 -2.67 3.90
N LYS A 11 -10.93 -1.84 3.82
CA LYS A 11 -11.94 -1.91 2.75
C LYS A 11 -11.33 -1.63 1.37
N ILE A 12 -10.39 -0.69 1.26
CA ILE A 12 -9.67 -0.41 0.00
C ILE A 12 -8.80 -1.61 -0.41
N ALA A 13 -8.06 -2.16 0.55
CA ALA A 13 -7.16 -3.28 0.30
C ALA A 13 -7.91 -4.53 -0.18
N GLN A 14 -9.11 -4.78 0.36
CA GLN A 14 -9.99 -5.92 0.04
C GLN A 14 -10.98 -5.65 -1.11
N ASP A 15 -10.81 -4.57 -1.88
CA ASP A 15 -11.73 -4.18 -2.97
C ASP A 15 -13.20 -4.01 -2.56
N LYS A 16 -13.47 -3.78 -1.27
CA LYS A 16 -14.82 -3.50 -0.76
C LYS A 16 -15.27 -2.08 -1.02
N ILE A 17 -14.34 -1.17 -1.31
CA ILE A 17 -14.59 0.18 -1.82
C ILE A 17 -13.57 0.54 -2.90
N GLU A 18 -13.98 1.38 -3.86
CA GLU A 18 -13.10 1.86 -4.93
C GLU A 18 -11.94 2.70 -4.37
N PHE A 19 -10.75 2.54 -4.96
CA PHE A 19 -9.50 3.10 -4.45
C PHE A 19 -9.53 4.64 -4.33
N ASN A 20 -9.92 5.35 -5.39
CA ASN A 20 -9.92 6.80 -5.38
C ASN A 20 -10.96 7.37 -4.41
N TYR A 21 -12.13 6.74 -4.34
CA TYR A 21 -13.16 7.07 -3.37
C TYR A 21 -12.67 6.88 -1.92
N GLY A 22 -12.09 5.72 -1.61
CA GLY A 22 -11.55 5.45 -0.28
C GLY A 22 -10.36 6.36 0.07
N LEU A 23 -9.49 6.66 -0.89
CA LEU A 23 -8.39 7.62 -0.73
C LEU A 23 -8.93 9.01 -0.39
N LYS A 24 -10.00 9.45 -1.07
CA LYS A 24 -10.66 10.73 -0.75
C LYS A 24 -11.16 10.75 0.68
N LEU A 25 -11.87 9.70 1.13
CA LEU A 25 -12.36 9.58 2.51
C LEU A 25 -11.23 9.64 3.55
N LEU A 26 -10.05 9.08 3.26
CA LEU A 26 -8.89 9.13 4.15
C LEU A 26 -8.26 10.53 4.27
N LEU A 27 -8.37 11.33 3.22
CA LEU A 27 -7.76 12.64 3.12
C LEU A 27 -8.73 13.80 3.45
N GLU A 28 -10.02 13.49 3.59
CA GLU A 28 -11.04 14.45 4.03
C GLU A 28 -10.82 14.89 5.50
N ASN A 29 -11.20 16.14 5.81
CA ASN A 29 -11.16 16.75 7.15
C ASN A 29 -9.78 16.73 7.85
N GLU A 30 -8.83 17.52 7.34
CA GLU A 30 -7.50 17.73 7.95
C GLU A 30 -6.84 16.44 8.46
N TYR A 31 -6.61 15.50 7.55
CA TYR A 31 -6.02 14.21 7.92
C TYR A 31 -4.64 14.38 8.58
N ASN A 32 -4.40 13.58 9.63
CA ASN A 32 -3.09 13.47 10.25
C ASN A 32 -2.16 12.59 9.38
N PHE A 33 -1.21 13.21 8.69
CA PHE A 33 -0.24 12.53 7.84
C PHE A 33 0.62 11.53 8.62
N GLU A 34 1.14 11.91 9.78
CA GLU A 34 2.08 11.08 10.55
C GLU A 34 1.41 9.79 11.03
N GLU A 35 0.19 9.90 11.53
CA GLU A 35 -0.63 8.76 11.93
C GLU A 35 -0.89 7.83 10.74
N LEU A 36 -1.42 8.38 9.64
CA LEU A 36 -1.79 7.59 8.47
C LEU A 36 -0.57 6.93 7.79
N PHE A 37 0.54 7.67 7.71
CA PHE A 37 1.80 7.17 7.21
C PHE A 37 2.31 6.00 8.07
N THR A 38 2.31 6.16 9.40
CA THR A 38 2.79 5.14 10.34
C THR A 38 1.96 3.87 10.24
N THR A 39 0.63 3.99 10.16
CA THR A 39 -0.27 2.85 9.97
C THR A 39 0.04 2.10 8.67
N LEU A 40 0.09 2.81 7.53
CA LEU A 40 0.40 2.19 6.24
C LEU A 40 1.79 1.56 6.20
N ARG A 41 2.79 2.24 6.76
CA ARG A 41 4.15 1.71 6.92
C ARG A 41 4.15 0.38 7.66
N ASN A 42 3.45 0.31 8.79
CA ASN A 42 3.37 -0.89 9.62
C ASN A 42 2.68 -2.03 8.87
N TYR A 43 1.59 -1.74 8.16
CA TYR A 43 0.87 -2.73 7.36
C TYR A 43 1.73 -3.28 6.20
N ILE A 44 2.48 -2.44 5.48
CA ILE A 44 3.40 -2.88 4.43
C ILE A 44 4.51 -3.76 5.00
N ILE A 45 5.12 -3.37 6.12
CA ILE A 45 6.21 -4.15 6.73
C ILE A 45 5.70 -5.50 7.27
N ASN A 46 4.49 -5.53 7.83
CA ASN A 46 3.92 -6.76 8.41
C ASN A 46 3.28 -7.69 7.37
N SER A 47 2.97 -7.22 6.16
CA SER A 47 2.47 -8.06 5.05
C SER A 47 3.57 -8.77 4.27
N ILE A 48 4.86 -8.50 4.56
CA ILE A 48 5.98 -9.15 3.86
C ILE A 48 6.51 -10.33 4.68
N PRO A 49 6.41 -11.57 4.18
CA PRO A 49 6.93 -12.75 4.86
C PRO A 49 8.41 -12.62 5.18
N ASN A 50 8.81 -13.04 6.38
CA ASN A 50 10.18 -13.00 6.91
C ASN A 50 10.82 -11.59 7.04
N LYS A 51 10.15 -10.50 6.63
CA LYS A 51 10.59 -9.09 6.78
C LYS A 51 11.99 -8.78 6.24
N THR A 52 12.56 -9.68 5.43
CA THR A 52 13.95 -9.67 4.97
C THR A 52 14.07 -9.38 3.48
N ASP A 53 13.12 -9.83 2.66
CA ASP A 53 13.12 -9.62 1.21
C ASP A 53 11.92 -8.76 0.77
N TYR A 54 12.19 -7.46 0.58
CA TYR A 54 11.22 -6.50 0.05
C TYR A 54 11.24 -6.44 -1.49
N ASN A 55 11.83 -7.43 -2.15
CA ASN A 55 11.97 -7.48 -3.61
C ASN A 55 11.05 -8.53 -4.25
N SER A 56 10.00 -8.95 -3.54
CA SER A 56 9.03 -9.89 -4.10
C SER A 56 8.43 -9.35 -5.40
N GLU A 57 8.12 -10.24 -6.34
CA GLU A 57 7.45 -9.89 -7.59
C GLU A 57 6.15 -9.09 -7.34
N ALA A 58 5.45 -9.40 -6.26
CA ALA A 58 4.26 -8.68 -5.83
C ALA A 58 4.55 -7.21 -5.55
N TYR A 59 5.61 -6.97 -4.80
CA TYR A 59 6.03 -5.63 -4.41
C TYR A 59 6.51 -4.84 -5.62
N GLN A 60 7.32 -5.46 -6.49
CA GLN A 60 7.77 -4.84 -7.73
C GLN A 60 6.61 -4.50 -8.68
N ASN A 61 5.65 -5.40 -8.83
CA ASN A 61 4.42 -5.14 -9.59
C ASN A 61 3.63 -3.98 -8.98
N ALA A 62 3.51 -3.93 -7.65
CA ALA A 62 2.84 -2.83 -6.96
C ALA A 62 3.52 -1.48 -7.24
N LEU A 63 4.87 -1.43 -7.19
CA LEU A 63 5.65 -0.23 -7.52
C LEU A 63 5.48 0.23 -8.97
N SER A 64 5.30 -0.71 -9.90
CA SER A 64 5.13 -0.41 -11.32
C SER A 64 3.74 0.11 -11.67
N THR A 65 2.73 -0.21 -10.86
CA THR A 65 1.31 0.05 -11.12
C THR A 65 0.72 1.18 -10.27
N ILE A 66 1.52 1.87 -9.47
CA ILE A 66 1.07 3.02 -8.67
C ILE A 66 0.38 4.03 -9.60
N PRO A 67 -0.85 4.49 -9.29
CA PRO A 67 -1.63 5.38 -10.15
C PRO A 67 -1.16 6.85 -10.08
N LEU A 68 0.15 7.07 -10.21
CA LEU A 68 0.79 8.39 -10.25
C LEU A 68 1.83 8.42 -11.38
N LYS A 69 2.28 9.63 -11.74
CA LYS A 69 3.35 9.79 -12.72
C LYS A 69 4.63 9.09 -12.21
N PRO A 70 5.31 8.27 -13.03
CA PRO A 70 6.52 7.56 -12.61
C PRO A 70 7.65 8.47 -12.12
N THR A 71 7.66 9.73 -12.55
CA THR A 71 8.63 10.76 -12.17
C THR A 71 8.29 11.47 -10.85
N SER A 72 7.17 11.12 -10.20
CA SER A 72 6.82 11.68 -8.90
C SER A 72 7.84 11.28 -7.84
N THR A 73 8.20 12.23 -6.96
CA THR A 73 9.24 12.04 -5.93
C THR A 73 9.04 10.77 -5.10
N PRO A 74 7.81 10.44 -4.62
CA PRO A 74 7.60 9.21 -3.86
C PRO A 74 7.91 7.94 -4.67
N ILE A 75 7.49 7.88 -5.94
CA ILE A 75 7.76 6.73 -6.81
C ILE A 75 9.26 6.59 -7.07
N VAL A 76 9.95 7.70 -7.35
CA VAL A 76 11.40 7.67 -7.58
C VAL A 76 12.12 7.15 -6.34
N ILE A 77 11.77 7.61 -5.15
CA ILE A 77 12.35 7.11 -3.89
C ILE A 77 12.08 5.62 -3.70
N LEU A 78 10.84 5.17 -3.90
CA LEU A 78 10.44 3.77 -3.73
C LEU A 78 11.16 2.82 -4.71
N LYS A 79 11.47 3.27 -5.93
CA LYS A 79 12.19 2.47 -6.93
C LYS A 79 13.71 2.52 -6.78
N THR A 80 14.24 3.56 -6.15
CA THR A 80 15.71 3.77 -6.06
C THR A 80 16.30 3.13 -4.82
N TYR A 81 15.59 3.15 -3.70
CA TYR A 81 16.13 2.72 -2.40
C TYR A 81 15.49 1.42 -1.91
N PRO A 82 16.22 0.60 -1.13
CA PRO A 82 15.62 -0.52 -0.41
C PRO A 82 14.43 -0.06 0.44
N THR A 83 13.38 -0.86 0.53
CA THR A 83 12.08 -0.45 1.10
C THR A 83 12.16 0.21 2.47
N LYS A 84 12.96 -0.32 3.40
CA LYS A 84 13.13 0.29 4.73
C LYS A 84 13.72 1.70 4.66
N ILE A 85 14.70 1.91 3.76
CA ILE A 85 15.33 3.21 3.52
C ILE A 85 14.36 4.14 2.79
N ALA A 86 13.65 3.64 1.77
CA ALA A 86 12.63 4.38 1.04
C ALA A 86 11.55 4.92 1.98
N LEU A 87 11.00 4.08 2.87
CA LEU A 87 9.99 4.48 3.85
C LEU A 87 10.48 5.59 4.78
N ASN A 88 11.72 5.52 5.27
CA ASN A 88 12.27 6.62 6.08
C ASN A 88 12.35 7.93 5.28
N LYS A 89 12.85 7.88 4.03
CA LYS A 89 12.96 9.06 3.16
C LYS A 89 11.61 9.66 2.80
N LEU A 90 10.57 8.84 2.61
CA LEU A 90 9.22 9.30 2.31
C LEU A 90 8.61 10.12 3.44
N PHE A 91 8.92 9.79 4.70
CA PHE A 91 8.44 10.50 5.87
C PHE A 91 9.03 11.93 5.98
N GLU A 92 10.26 12.10 5.48
CA GLU A 92 11.01 13.37 5.53
C GLU A 92 10.65 14.34 4.38
N LEU A 93 9.80 13.93 3.44
CA LEU A 93 9.40 14.76 2.32
C LEU A 93 8.62 16.01 2.76
N PRO A 94 8.69 17.11 1.99
CA PRO A 94 7.89 18.29 2.28
C PRO A 94 6.39 17.98 2.21
N LYS A 95 5.58 18.71 2.99
CA LYS A 95 4.11 18.50 3.09
C LYS A 95 3.38 18.45 1.74
N SER A 96 3.90 19.14 0.72
CA SER A 96 3.37 19.11 -0.65
C SER A 96 3.38 17.73 -1.30
N GLU A 97 4.20 16.80 -0.81
CA GLU A 97 4.27 15.42 -1.30
C GLU A 97 3.42 14.44 -0.48
N ASN A 98 2.87 14.86 0.68
CA ASN A 98 2.17 13.97 1.60
C ASN A 98 1.05 13.16 0.92
N VAL A 99 0.21 13.79 0.12
CA VAL A 99 -0.89 13.11 -0.59
C VAL A 99 -0.34 12.01 -1.51
N LYS A 100 0.68 12.32 -2.32
CA LYS A 100 1.30 11.35 -3.23
C LYS A 100 1.97 10.20 -2.46
N THR A 101 2.60 10.51 -1.32
CA THR A 101 3.17 9.50 -0.42
C THR A 101 2.08 8.56 0.09
N ILE A 102 0.99 9.08 0.65
CA ILE A 102 -0.13 8.27 1.13
C ILE A 102 -0.75 7.43 -0.01
N THR A 103 -1.00 8.03 -1.17
CA THR A 103 -1.51 7.31 -2.35
C THR A 103 -0.59 6.14 -2.73
N SER A 104 0.72 6.38 -2.77
CA SER A 104 1.70 5.35 -3.12
C SER A 104 1.72 4.20 -2.13
N LEU A 105 1.76 4.50 -0.82
CA LEU A 105 1.79 3.48 0.23
C LEU A 105 0.49 2.68 0.31
N LEU A 106 -0.66 3.35 0.21
CA LEU A 106 -1.97 2.69 0.20
C LEU A 106 -2.11 1.75 -0.99
N TRP A 107 -1.64 2.16 -2.18
CA TRP A 107 -1.63 1.30 -3.36
C TRP A 107 -0.76 0.07 -3.16
N ILE A 108 0.46 0.24 -2.65
CA ILE A 108 1.37 -0.86 -2.36
C ILE A 108 0.72 -1.88 -1.42
N PHE A 109 0.15 -1.41 -0.31
CA PHE A 109 -0.52 -2.28 0.64
C PHE A 109 -1.69 -3.06 0.00
N LYS A 110 -2.54 -2.37 -0.76
CA LYS A 110 -3.65 -2.98 -1.49
C LYS A 110 -3.19 -4.10 -2.43
N GLN A 111 -2.08 -3.93 -3.13
CA GLN A 111 -1.56 -4.95 -4.05
C GLN A 111 -0.96 -6.16 -3.32
N GLN A 112 -0.40 -5.98 -2.12
CA GLN A 112 0.07 -7.10 -1.29
C GLN A 112 -1.11 -8.00 -0.85
N ILE A 113 -2.19 -7.40 -0.34
CA ILE A 113 -3.36 -8.15 0.15
C ILE A 113 -4.04 -8.96 -0.96
N GLN A 114 -4.25 -8.37 -2.15
CA GLN A 114 -4.84 -9.10 -3.28
C GLN A 114 -4.03 -10.35 -3.67
N LYS A 115 -2.70 -10.30 -3.58
CA LYS A 115 -1.87 -11.47 -3.92
C LYS A 115 -2.04 -12.60 -2.92
N GLU A 116 -2.12 -12.29 -1.62
CA GLU A 116 -2.36 -13.30 -0.58
C GLU A 116 -3.71 -14.00 -0.79
N GLU A 117 -4.76 -13.25 -1.13
CA GLU A 117 -6.08 -13.81 -1.44
C GLU A 117 -6.04 -14.75 -2.67
N ILE A 118 -5.37 -14.32 -3.76
CA ILE A 118 -5.21 -15.15 -4.97
C ILE A 118 -4.40 -16.42 -4.68
N GLN A 119 -3.34 -16.33 -3.89
CA GLN A 119 -2.50 -17.48 -3.53
C GLN A 119 -3.28 -18.50 -2.69
N ASN A 120 -4.11 -18.04 -1.74
CA ASN A 120 -4.98 -18.90 -0.95
C ASN A 120 -6.02 -19.62 -1.83
N VAL A 121 -6.64 -18.91 -2.77
CA VAL A 121 -7.59 -19.52 -3.72
C VAL A 121 -6.90 -20.56 -4.61
N LYS A 122 -5.72 -20.23 -5.15
CA LYS A 122 -4.95 -21.17 -6.00
C LYS A 122 -4.59 -22.45 -5.25
N MET A 123 -4.13 -22.33 -4.00
CA MET A 123 -3.82 -23.49 -3.15
C MET A 123 -5.06 -24.38 -2.92
N VAL A 124 -6.22 -23.77 -2.67
CA VAL A 124 -7.48 -24.50 -2.52
C VAL A 124 -7.84 -25.24 -3.81
N VAL A 125 -7.78 -24.58 -4.97
CA VAL A 125 -8.08 -25.21 -6.27
C VAL A 125 -7.12 -26.38 -6.56
N ASP A 126 -5.83 -26.21 -6.29
CA ASP A 126 -4.80 -27.24 -6.50
C ASP A 126 -5.02 -28.47 -5.58
N ILE A 127 -5.47 -28.26 -4.33
CA ILE A 127 -5.79 -29.34 -3.38
C ILE A 127 -7.07 -30.08 -3.78
N PHE A 128 -8.11 -29.36 -4.22
CA PHE A 128 -9.41 -29.95 -4.53
C PHE A 128 -9.55 -30.43 -5.97
N GLY A 129 -8.52 -30.28 -6.81
CA GLY A 129 -8.44 -30.89 -8.15
C GLY A 129 -9.52 -30.42 -9.14
N MET A 130 -10.15 -29.28 -8.89
CA MET A 130 -11.16 -28.71 -9.79
C MET A 130 -10.44 -27.94 -10.92
N LYS A 131 -10.21 -28.62 -12.05
CA LYS A 131 -9.81 -27.98 -13.32
C LYS A 131 -11.01 -27.42 -14.07
#